data_AF-A0A6I6AML5-F1
#
_entry.id   AF-A0A6I6AML5-F1
#
_cell.length_a   1.000
_cell.length_b   1.000
_cell.length_c   1.000
_cell.angle_alpha   90.00
_cell.angle_beta   90.00
_cell.angle_gamma   90.00
#
_symmetry.space_group_name_H-M   'P 1'
#
loop_
_entity.id
_entity.type
_entity.pdbx_description
1 polymer ?
#
loop_
_entity_poly.entity_id
_entity_poly.type
_entity_poly.pdbx_seq_one_letter_code
_entity_poly.pdbx_strand_id
1 'polypeptide(L)'
;MTNDQPGAVPDIEALTEQFQKLNKRKIESERDLVNAEQNLNELKQQAQEEYGTDQLEELKAKLQQIKDENARKRAEYHQSLAKIETELSKIETAHQSADAS
;
A
#
# COMPACT_ATOMS: atom_id res chain seq x y z
N MET A 1 -24.39 -38.89 -51.07
CA MET A 1 -24.53 -40.04 -50.14
C MET A 1 -23.45 -39.86 -49.08
N THR A 2 -23.83 -39.21 -47.96
CA THR A 2 -23.75 -39.73 -46.57
C THR A 2 -22.31 -39.78 -46.05
N ASN A 3 -21.91 -39.12 -44.96
CA ASN A 3 -22.65 -38.80 -43.74
C ASN A 3 -21.83 -37.78 -42.92
N ASP A 4 -22.46 -36.69 -42.48
CA ASP A 4 -21.97 -35.93 -41.31
C ASP A 4 -21.96 -36.88 -40.11
N GLN A 5 -20.83 -37.01 -39.42
CA GLN A 5 -20.75 -37.64 -38.10
C GLN A 5 -20.26 -36.61 -37.08
N PRO A 6 -21.18 -35.85 -36.45
CA PRO A 6 -20.88 -35.07 -35.27
C PRO A 6 -20.85 -36.02 -34.07
N GLY A 7 -19.67 -36.48 -33.65
CA GLY A 7 -19.56 -37.33 -32.45
C GLY A 7 -18.40 -38.30 -32.37
N ALA A 8 -17.27 -38.07 -33.04
CA ALA A 8 -16.08 -38.89 -32.80
C ALA A 8 -15.55 -38.60 -31.39
N VAL A 9 -15.76 -39.53 -30.45
CA VAL A 9 -15.12 -39.53 -29.13
C VAL A 9 -13.61 -39.40 -29.38
N PRO A 10 -12.93 -38.39 -28.83
CA PRO A 10 -11.50 -38.22 -29.04
C PRO A 10 -10.78 -39.49 -28.59
N ASP A 11 -9.80 -39.91 -29.37
CA ASP A 11 -8.98 -41.10 -29.11
C ASP A 11 -8.43 -41.05 -27.66
N ILE A 12 -8.32 -42.20 -27.00
CA ILE A 12 -7.94 -42.30 -25.58
C ILE A 12 -6.60 -41.59 -25.33
N GLU A 13 -5.70 -41.64 -26.32
CA GLU A 13 -4.42 -40.94 -26.29
C GLU A 13 -4.60 -39.41 -26.24
N ALA A 14 -5.47 -38.85 -27.09
CA ALA A 14 -5.79 -37.43 -27.11
C ALA A 14 -6.51 -36.95 -25.84
N LEU A 15 -7.34 -37.80 -25.23
CA LEU A 15 -7.94 -37.53 -23.92
C LEU A 15 -6.91 -37.57 -22.80
N THR A 16 -5.95 -38.50 -22.86
CA THR A 16 -4.87 -38.64 -21.88
C THR A 16 -3.92 -37.44 -21.92
N GLU A 17 -3.53 -36.98 -23.11
CA GLU A 17 -2.71 -35.78 -23.26
C GLU A 17 -3.40 -34.52 -22.75
N GLN A 18 -4.69 -34.36 -23.05
CA GLN A 18 -5.49 -33.26 -22.52
C GLN A 18 -5.60 -33.30 -20.99
N PHE A 19 -5.83 -34.49 -20.42
CA PHE A 19 -5.84 -34.66 -18.98
C PHE A 19 -4.49 -34.30 -18.35
N GLN A 20 -3.37 -34.77 -18.90
CA GLN A 20 -2.04 -34.44 -18.40
C GLN A 20 -1.76 -32.94 -18.46
N LYS A 21 -2.15 -32.27 -19.55
CA LYS A 21 -2.02 -30.82 -19.70
C LYS A 21 -2.88 -30.06 -18.67
N LEU A 22 -4.12 -30.49 -18.47
CA LEU A 22 -5.01 -29.88 -17.48
C LEU A 22 -4.51 -30.12 -16.06
N ASN A 23 -4.03 -31.31 -15.75
CA ASN A 23 -3.48 -31.65 -14.43
C ASN A 23 -2.23 -30.83 -14.12
N LYS A 24 -1.34 -30.64 -15.10
CA LYS A 24 -0.18 -29.75 -14.96
C LYS A 24 -0.60 -28.31 -14.65
N ARG A 25 -1.58 -27.76 -15.41
CA ARG A 25 -2.11 -26.41 -15.17
C ARG A 25 -2.79 -26.27 -13.82
N LYS A 26 -3.48 -27.31 -13.35
CA LYS A 26 -4.09 -27.37 -12.01
C LYS A 26 -3.02 -27.26 -10.93
N ILE A 27 -1.96 -28.07 -11.02
CA ILE A 27 -0.84 -28.04 -10.07
C ILE A 27 -0.16 -26.66 -10.05
N GLU A 28 0.09 -26.07 -11.23
CA GLU A 28 0.66 -24.73 -11.34
C GLU A 28 -0.23 -23.67 -10.67
N SER A 29 -1.54 -23.72 -10.94
CA SER A 29 -2.51 -22.78 -10.36
C SER A 29 -2.67 -22.96 -8.84
N GLU A 30 -2.63 -24.21 -8.34
CA GLU A 30 -2.67 -24.52 -6.91
C GLU A 30 -1.43 -23.97 -6.20
N ARG A 31 -0.24 -24.11 -6.82
CA ARG A 31 0.99 -23.53 -6.29
C ARG A 31 0.93 -22.00 -6.25
N ASP A 32 0.44 -21.38 -7.32
CA ASP A 32 0.34 -19.93 -7.40
C ASP A 32 -0.70 -19.38 -6.39
N LEU A 33 -1.78 -20.12 -6.14
CA LEU A 33 -2.75 -19.81 -5.08
C LEU A 33 -2.10 -19.84 -3.70
N VAL A 34 -1.36 -20.91 -3.37
CA VAL A 34 -0.67 -21.04 -2.08
C VAL A 34 0.31 -19.87 -1.87
N ASN A 35 1.07 -19.51 -2.90
CA ASN A 35 2.01 -18.38 -2.84
C ASN A 35 1.26 -17.04 -2.63
N ALA A 36 0.16 -16.83 -3.33
CA ALA A 36 -0.65 -15.61 -3.19
C ALA A 36 -1.29 -15.50 -1.79
N GLU A 37 -1.76 -16.61 -1.23
CA GLU A 37 -2.30 -16.68 0.13
C GLU A 37 -1.23 -16.41 1.20
N GLN A 38 -0.01 -16.95 1.02
CA GLN A 38 1.12 -16.67 1.90
C GLN A 38 1.49 -15.18 1.86
N ASN A 39 1.68 -14.60 0.67
CA ASN A 39 1.99 -13.18 0.51
C ASN A 39 0.88 -12.29 1.11
N LEU A 40 -0.38 -12.69 0.97
CA LEU A 40 -1.50 -11.94 1.56
C LEU A 40 -1.45 -11.99 3.09
N ASN A 41 -1.16 -13.13 3.69
CA ASN A 41 -1.01 -13.25 5.14
C ASN A 41 0.18 -12.44 5.67
N GLU A 42 1.31 -12.47 4.97
CA GLU A 42 2.48 -11.65 5.33
C GLU A 42 2.14 -10.14 5.29
N LEU A 43 1.48 -9.68 4.22
CA LEU A 43 1.03 -8.29 4.11
C LEU A 43 0.03 -7.90 5.21
N LYS A 44 -0.89 -8.81 5.58
CA LYS A 44 -1.82 -8.58 6.69
C LYS A 44 -1.11 -8.49 8.03
N GLN A 45 -0.15 -9.38 8.29
CA GLN A 45 0.64 -9.34 9.52
C GLN A 45 1.46 -8.05 9.60
N GLN A 46 2.13 -7.65 8.51
CA GLN A 46 2.85 -6.37 8.44
C GLN A 46 1.92 -5.18 8.68
N ALA A 47 0.73 -5.17 8.08
CA ALA A 47 -0.25 -4.12 8.31
C ALA A 47 -0.73 -4.07 9.77
N GLN A 48 -0.93 -5.23 10.39
CA GLN A 48 -1.32 -5.35 11.79
C GLN A 48 -0.20 -4.94 12.75
N GLU A 49 1.06 -5.26 12.44
CA GLU A 49 2.24 -4.88 13.23
C GLU A 49 2.55 -3.38 13.11
N GLU A 50 2.57 -2.83 11.89
CA GLU A 50 2.94 -1.43 11.66
C GLU A 50 1.82 -0.44 12.01
N TYR A 51 0.57 -0.82 11.72
CA TYR A 51 -0.57 0.10 11.83
C TYR A 51 -1.65 -0.38 12.80
N GLY A 52 -1.54 -1.58 13.38
CA GLY A 52 -2.53 -2.13 14.31
C GLY A 52 -3.80 -2.66 13.66
N THR A 53 -3.90 -2.68 12.32
CA THR A 53 -5.10 -3.12 11.57
C THR A 53 -4.74 -3.51 10.14
N ASP A 54 -5.37 -4.56 9.60
CA ASP A 54 -5.26 -4.99 8.20
C ASP A 54 -6.44 -4.48 7.34
N GLN A 55 -7.33 -3.65 7.92
CA GLN A 55 -8.47 -3.09 7.23
C GLN A 55 -8.10 -1.82 6.45
N LEU A 56 -8.22 -1.89 5.12
CA LEU A 56 -7.86 -0.80 4.20
C LEU A 56 -8.48 0.56 4.55
N GLU A 57 -9.76 0.58 4.96
CA GLU A 57 -10.45 1.82 5.31
C GLU A 57 -9.94 2.40 6.64
N GLU A 58 -9.58 1.55 7.60
CA GLU A 58 -8.97 2.00 8.85
C GLU A 58 -7.54 2.55 8.63
N LEU A 59 -6.77 1.94 7.72
CA LEU A 59 -5.46 2.46 7.30
C LEU A 59 -5.58 3.84 6.65
N LYS A 60 -6.56 4.04 5.76
CA LYS A 60 -6.84 5.35 5.15
C LYS A 60 -7.23 6.39 6.20
N ALA A 61 -8.08 6.02 7.17
CA ALA A 61 -8.48 6.90 8.25
C ALA A 61 -7.28 7.32 9.12
N LYS A 62 -6.41 6.35 9.49
CA LYS A 62 -5.17 6.62 10.24
C LYS A 62 -4.22 7.52 9.46
N LEU A 63 -4.04 7.27 8.16
CA LEU A 63 -3.22 8.12 7.30
C LEU A 63 -3.74 9.56 7.26
N GLN A 64 -5.06 9.74 7.16
CA GLN A 64 -5.66 11.07 7.18
C GLN A 64 -5.43 11.76 8.52
N GLN A 65 -5.65 11.05 9.64
CA GLN A 65 -5.39 11.57 10.98
C GLN A 65 -3.92 12.01 11.14
N ILE A 66 -2.97 11.20 10.68
CA ILE A 66 -1.54 11.54 10.72
C ILE A 66 -1.24 12.77 9.87
N LYS A 67 -1.84 12.91 8.69
CA LYS A 67 -1.68 14.08 7.82
C LYS A 67 -2.20 15.35 8.49
N ASP A 68 -3.38 15.28 9.12
CA ASP A 68 -4.00 16.41 9.81
C ASP A 68 -3.19 16.83 11.03
N GLU A 69 -2.70 15.85 11.80
CA GLU A 69 -1.83 16.12 12.95
C GLU A 69 -0.50 16.75 12.52
N ASN A 70 0.10 16.28 11.42
CA ASN A 70 1.30 16.90 10.85
C ASN A 70 1.03 18.32 10.37
N ALA A 71 -0.12 18.58 9.74
CA ALA A 71 -0.49 19.92 9.31
C ALA A 71 -0.63 20.87 10.51
N ARG A 72 -1.27 20.42 11.59
CA ARG A 72 -1.38 21.19 12.85
C ARG A 72 0.00 21.48 13.44
N LYS A 73 0.85 20.46 13.60
CA LYS A 73 2.21 20.60 14.13
C LYS A 73 3.05 21.59 13.31
N ARG A 74 2.95 21.54 11.97
CA ARG A 74 3.64 22.49 11.09
C ARG A 74 3.15 23.93 11.30
N ALA A 75 1.85 24.14 11.45
CA ALA A 75 1.30 25.48 11.69
C ALA A 75 1.78 26.06 13.04
N GLU A 76 1.75 25.24 14.10
CA GLU A 76 2.24 25.61 15.43
C GLU A 76 3.73 25.94 15.42
N TYR A 77 4.52 25.13 14.70
CA TYR A 77 5.95 25.36 14.54
C TYR A 77 6.24 26.67 13.79
N HIS A 78 5.51 26.91 12.70
CA HIS A 78 5.64 28.15 11.93
C HIS A 78 5.29 29.39 12.76
N GLN A 79 4.22 29.34 13.56
CA GLN A 79 3.86 30.43 14.46
C GLN A 79 4.96 30.68 15.51
N SER A 80 5.56 29.61 16.04
CA SER A 80 6.66 29.71 17.00
C SER A 80 7.89 30.36 16.38
N LEU A 81 8.25 29.99 15.15
CA LEU A 81 9.35 30.62 14.40
C LEU A 81 9.09 32.11 14.16
N ALA A 82 7.91 32.48 13.66
CA ALA A 82 7.56 33.87 13.41
C ALA A 82 7.64 34.73 14.69
N LYS A 83 7.26 34.17 15.84
CA LYS A 83 7.39 34.83 17.14
C LYS A 83 8.87 35.05 17.51
N ILE A 84 9.71 34.02 17.36
CA ILE A 84 11.15 34.10 17.63
C ILE A 84 11.80 35.15 16.72
N GLU A 85 11.51 35.13 15.42
CA GLU A 85 12.02 36.12 14.46
C GLU A 85 11.62 37.55 14.85
N THR A 86 10.37 37.74 15.27
CA THR A 86 9.87 39.04 15.74
C THR A 86 10.61 39.50 17.00
N GLU A 87 10.83 38.61 17.96
CA GLU A 87 11.55 38.92 19.20
C GLU A 87 13.03 39.23 18.93
N LEU A 88 13.69 38.46 18.05
CA LEU A 88 15.06 38.71 17.63
C LEU A 88 15.21 40.05 16.92
N SER A 89 14.30 40.38 15.99
CA SER A 89 14.31 41.67 15.29
C SER A 89 14.15 42.86 16.25
N LYS A 90 13.31 42.72 17.28
CA LYS A 90 13.18 43.74 18.34
C LYS A 90 14.47 43.93 19.13
N ILE A 91 15.12 42.82 19.51
CA ILE A 91 16.41 42.85 20.23
C ILE A 91 17.48 43.52 19.36
N GLU A 92 17.57 43.13 18.08
CA GLU A 92 18.54 43.68 17.14
C GLU A 92 18.34 45.19 16.93
N THR A 93 17.09 45.63 16.76
CA THR A 93 16.74 47.07 16.66
C THR A 93 17.11 47.82 17.94
N ALA A 94 16.83 47.25 19.12
CA ALA A 94 17.17 47.87 20.39
C ALA A 94 18.68 48.03 20.59
N HIS A 95 19.48 47.03 20.20
CA HIS A 95 20.94 47.11 20.23
C HIS A 95 21.50 48.14 19.25
N GLN A 96 21.01 48.18 18.00
CA GLN A 96 21.44 49.18 17.01
C GLN A 96 21.10 50.61 17.44
N SER A 97 19.98 50.80 18.15
CA SER A 97 19.56 52.11 18.67
C SER A 97 20.43 52.57 19.84
N ALA A 98 20.90 51.63 20.67
CA ALA A 98 21.74 51.89 21.83
C ALA A 98 23.21 52.18 21.46
N ASP A 99 23.73 51.57 20.40
CA ASP A 99 25.08 51.85 19.87
C ASP A 99 25.15 53.17 19.07
N ALA A 100 24.01 53.68 18.60
CA ALA A 100 23.92 54.93 17.82
C ALA A 100 23.65 56.20 18.67
N SER A 101 23.50 56.06 20.01
CA SER A 101 23.27 57.16 20.97
C SER A 101 24.50 57.41 21.83
#